data_AF-A0A7K4DF28-F1
#
_entry.id   AF-A0A7K4DF28-F1
#
_cell.length_a   1.000
_cell.length_b   1.000
_cell.length_c   1.000
_cell.angle_alpha   90.00
_cell.angle_beta   90.00
_cell.angle_gamma   90.00
#
_symmetry.space_group_name_H-M   'P 1'
#
loop_
_entity.id
_entity.type
_entity.pdbx_description
1 polymer ?
#
loop_
_entity_poly.entity_id
_entity_poly.type
_entity_poly.pdbx_seq_one_letter_code
_entity_poly.pdbx_strand_id
1 'polypeptide(L)'
;MFAACHLFIGLILGVVIAARLGDRRIIGFTALGGILPDLIDKPVGHILLAGSLNSGRIVAHGLLFLILLSMAGIALWRWQRSFALIATTIGVASHQILDTMWASPVAWYFPLLGPYTPREFTNYFGNAILAE
;
A
#
# COMPACT_ATOMS: atom_id res chain seq x y z
N MET A 1 -1.47 -10.59 2.14
CA MET A 1 -1.23 -11.49 0.97
C MET A 1 0.27 -11.41 0.64
N PHE A 2 0.91 -12.38 -0.04
CA PHE A 2 2.36 -12.29 -0.26
C PHE A 2 2.75 -11.03 -1.05
N ALA A 3 3.81 -10.33 -0.62
CA ALA A 3 4.36 -9.14 -1.30
C ALA A 3 4.59 -9.35 -2.80
N ALA A 4 5.01 -10.55 -3.20
CA ALA A 4 5.21 -10.93 -4.60
C ALA A 4 3.90 -10.87 -5.42
N CYS A 5 2.76 -11.25 -4.83
CA CYS A 5 1.46 -11.14 -5.49
C CYS A 5 1.07 -9.69 -5.72
N HIS A 6 1.32 -8.81 -4.74
CA HIS A 6 1.04 -7.39 -4.92
C HIS A 6 1.96 -6.74 -5.97
N LEU A 7 3.25 -7.08 -5.97
CA LEU A 7 4.19 -6.66 -7.00
C LEU A 7 3.73 -7.09 -8.39
N PHE A 8 3.30 -8.34 -8.53
CA PHE A 8 2.82 -8.90 -9.79
C PHE A 8 1.58 -8.17 -10.31
N ILE A 9 0.59 -7.91 -9.46
CA ILE A 9 -0.60 -7.14 -9.86
C ILE A 9 -0.23 -5.69 -10.20
N GLY A 10 0.66 -5.06 -9.43
CA GLY A 10 1.20 -3.74 -9.75
C GLY A 10 1.85 -3.69 -11.14
N LEU A 11 2.68 -4.68 -11.47
CA LEU A 11 3.31 -4.82 -12.79
C LEU A 11 2.27 -4.97 -13.92
N ILE A 12 1.25 -5.82 -13.74
CA ILE A 12 0.18 -6.01 -14.73
C ILE A 12 -0.55 -4.70 -14.98
N LEU A 13 -1.00 -4.02 -13.92
CA LEU A 13 -1.67 -2.72 -14.03
C LEU A 13 -0.78 -1.70 -14.75
N GLY A 14 0.50 -1.69 -14.39
CA GLY A 14 1.52 -0.89 -15.02
C GLY A 14 1.62 -1.09 -16.53
N VAL A 15 1.68 -2.34 -16.98
CA VAL A 15 1.75 -2.69 -18.41
C VAL A 15 0.49 -2.22 -19.13
N VAL A 16 -0.69 -2.48 -18.56
CA VAL A 16 -1.98 -2.08 -19.15
C VAL A 16 -2.07 -0.56 -19.31
N ILE A 17 -1.68 0.20 -18.27
CA ILE A 17 -1.73 1.67 -18.30
C ILE A 17 -0.65 2.24 -19.21
N ALA A 18 0.58 1.72 -19.15
CA ALA A 18 1.69 2.15 -20.00
C ALA A 18 1.36 1.97 -21.49
N ALA A 19 0.67 0.90 -21.86
CA ALA A 19 0.22 0.66 -23.23
C ALA A 19 -0.79 1.72 -23.73
N ARG A 20 -1.54 2.36 -22.82
CA ARG A 20 -2.51 3.42 -23.15
C ARG A 20 -1.91 4.82 -23.15
N LEU A 21 -0.97 5.08 -22.24
CA LEU A 21 -0.36 6.40 -22.06
C LEU A 21 0.97 6.57 -22.81
N GLY A 22 1.54 5.50 -23.36
CA GLY A 22 2.80 5.55 -24.11
C GLY A 22 4.05 5.76 -23.25
N ASP A 23 3.94 5.62 -21.91
CA ASP A 23 5.04 5.83 -20.97
C ASP A 23 5.34 4.57 -20.17
N ARG A 24 6.49 3.93 -20.45
CA ARG A 24 6.91 2.69 -19.79
C ARG A 24 7.30 2.88 -18.32
N ARG A 25 7.61 4.11 -17.89
CA ARG A 25 7.97 4.40 -16.48
C ARG A 25 6.81 4.10 -15.53
N ILE A 26 5.58 4.16 -16.02
CA ILE A 26 4.35 3.82 -15.28
C ILE A 26 4.40 2.40 -14.72
N ILE A 27 5.05 1.46 -15.42
CA ILE A 27 5.22 0.08 -14.96
C ILE A 27 5.98 0.05 -13.63
N GLY A 28 7.07 0.80 -13.53
CA GLY A 28 7.86 0.88 -12.30
C GLY A 28 7.08 1.54 -11.17
N PHE A 29 6.36 2.63 -11.44
CA PHE A 29 5.61 3.36 -10.40
C PHE A 29 4.43 2.56 -9.84
N THR A 30 3.67 1.88 -10.70
CA THR A 30 2.58 0.99 -10.27
C THR A 30 3.09 -0.22 -9.49
N ALA A 31 4.18 -0.84 -9.94
CA ALA A 31 4.85 -1.92 -9.24
C ALA A 31 5.34 -1.48 -7.85
N LEU A 32 5.99 -0.31 -7.77
CA LEU A 32 6.43 0.29 -6.51
C LEU A 32 5.23 0.53 -5.59
N GLY A 33 4.17 1.16 -6.09
CA GLY A 33 2.94 1.40 -5.34
C GLY A 33 2.30 0.11 -4.84
N GLY A 34 2.38 -0.97 -5.63
CA GLY A 34 1.87 -2.29 -5.25
C GLY A 34 2.56 -2.88 -4.03
N ILE A 35 3.80 -2.54 -3.72
CA ILE A 35 4.50 -3.05 -2.52
C ILE A 35 4.74 -1.98 -1.46
N LEU A 36 4.43 -0.72 -1.76
CA LEU A 36 4.73 0.42 -0.90
C LEU A 36 4.08 0.32 0.49
N PRO A 37 2.81 -0.09 0.65
CA PRO A 37 2.21 -0.21 1.98
C PRO A 37 2.97 -1.17 2.88
N ASP A 38 3.29 -2.36 2.37
CA ASP A 38 4.10 -3.36 3.07
C ASP A 38 5.49 -2.86 3.43
N LEU A 39 6.18 -2.19 2.50
CA LEU A 39 7.54 -1.68 2.72
C LEU A 39 7.59 -0.63 3.85
N ILE A 40 6.49 0.08 4.10
CA ILE A 40 6.39 1.07 5.17
C ILE A 40 5.89 0.40 6.45
N ASP A 41 4.72 -0.23 6.38
CA ASP A 41 3.99 -0.62 7.58
C ASP A 41 4.57 -1.86 8.25
N LYS A 42 5.15 -2.83 7.50
CA LYS A 42 5.73 -4.02 8.13
C LYS A 42 6.97 -3.69 8.98
N PRO A 43 7.97 -2.93 8.50
CA PRO A 43 9.09 -2.52 9.35
C PRO A 43 8.64 -1.68 10.55
N VAL A 44 7.72 -0.73 10.34
CA VAL A 44 7.25 0.13 11.42
C VAL A 44 6.45 -0.68 12.45
N GLY A 45 5.51 -1.51 12.01
CA GLY A 45 4.62 -2.28 12.85
C GLY A 45 5.30 -3.43 13.59
N HIS A 46 6.11 -4.22 12.88
CA HIS A 46 6.74 -5.41 13.45
C HIS A 46 8.12 -5.14 14.05
N ILE A 47 8.90 -4.19 13.55
CA ILE A 47 10.25 -3.95 14.10
C ILE A 47 10.21 -2.82 15.14
N LEU A 48 9.68 -1.64 14.76
CA LEU A 48 9.71 -0.48 15.65
C LEU A 48 8.63 -0.54 16.74
N LEU A 49 7.44 -1.05 16.39
CA LEU A 49 6.28 -1.14 17.28
C LEU A 49 5.96 -2.58 17.70
N ALA A 50 6.96 -3.47 17.66
CA ALA A 50 6.84 -4.88 18.01
C ALA A 50 6.24 -5.11 19.41
N GLY A 51 6.64 -4.28 20.38
CA GLY A 51 6.22 -4.41 21.77
C GLY A 51 4.86 -3.80 22.11
N SER A 52 4.25 -3.05 21.19
CA SER A 52 3.02 -2.30 21.45
C SER A 52 1.88 -2.62 20.48
N LEU A 53 2.16 -2.73 19.17
CA LEU A 53 1.16 -3.01 18.14
C LEU A 53 1.41 -4.33 17.43
N ASN A 54 2.65 -4.55 16.99
CA ASN A 54 3.04 -5.73 16.22
C ASN A 54 2.10 -6.03 15.03
N SER A 55 1.78 -5.04 14.19
CA SER A 55 0.84 -5.19 13.06
C SER A 55 1.37 -4.52 11.81
N GLY A 56 1.44 -5.22 10.69
CA GLY A 56 1.91 -4.70 9.39
C GLY A 56 0.86 -3.91 8.60
N ARG A 57 -0.35 -3.73 9.17
CA ARG A 57 -1.46 -3.00 8.54
C ARG A 57 -1.78 -1.76 9.37
N ILE A 58 -1.03 -0.68 9.16
CA ILE A 58 -1.15 0.57 9.92
C ILE A 58 -1.40 1.76 8.98
N VAL A 59 -0.50 2.73 8.92
CA VAL A 59 -0.74 4.03 8.28
C VAL A 59 -0.82 3.92 6.77
N ALA A 60 0.12 3.24 6.10
CA ALA A 60 0.15 3.14 4.64
C ALA A 60 -0.97 2.24 4.07
N HIS A 61 -1.50 1.33 4.89
CA HIS A 61 -2.70 0.56 4.59
C HIS A 61 -4.01 1.32 4.82
N GLY A 62 -3.97 2.53 5.38
CA GLY A 62 -5.16 3.35 5.66
C GLY A 62 -5.71 4.08 4.43
N LEU A 63 -7.02 4.37 4.45
CA LEU A 63 -7.69 5.23 3.45
C LEU A 63 -7.14 6.65 3.46
N LEU A 64 -6.78 7.18 4.63
CA LEU A 64 -6.21 8.52 4.72
C LEU A 64 -4.92 8.62 3.91
N PHE A 65 -4.04 7.61 3.99
CA PHE A 65 -2.83 7.55 3.17
C PHE A 65 -3.16 7.51 1.68
N LEU A 66 -4.11 6.65 1.27
CA LEU A 66 -4.53 6.56 -0.14
C LEU A 66 -5.12 7.89 -0.64
N ILE A 67 -5.92 8.58 0.16
CA ILE A 67 -6.54 9.88 -0.18
C ILE A 67 -5.46 10.95 -0.32
N LEU A 68 -4.55 11.07 0.65
CA LEU A 68 -3.46 12.05 0.59
C LEU A 68 -2.55 11.81 -0.61
N LEU A 69 -2.22 10.55 -0.90
CA LEU A 69 -1.42 10.17 -2.06
C LEU A 69 -2.16 10.47 -3.38
N SER A 70 -3.47 10.26 -3.41
CA SER A 70 -4.33 10.64 -4.54
C SER A 70 -4.33 12.15 -4.78
N MET A 71 -4.52 12.94 -3.72
CA MET A 71 -4.50 14.41 -3.79
C MET A 71 -3.13 14.91 -4.26
N ALA A 72 -2.05 14.39 -3.70
CA ALA A 72 -0.69 14.73 -4.11
C ALA A 72 -0.43 14.35 -5.56
N GLY A 73 -0.91 13.19 -6.01
CA GLY A 73 -0.80 12.75 -7.41
C GLY A 73 -1.52 13.68 -8.38
N ILE A 74 -2.74 14.09 -8.04
CA ILE A 74 -3.52 15.04 -8.84
C ILE A 74 -2.84 16.42 -8.88
N ALA A 75 -2.32 16.89 -7.74
CA ALA A 75 -1.60 18.16 -7.67
C ALA A 75 -0.32 18.14 -8.53
N LEU A 76 0.49 17.09 -8.41
CA LEU A 76 1.71 16.91 -9.19
C LEU A 76 1.43 16.82 -10.68
N TRP A 77 0.37 16.11 -11.07
CA TRP A 77 -0.06 16.06 -12.47
C TRP A 77 -0.49 17.45 -12.98
N ARG A 78 -1.21 18.25 -12.19
CA ARG A 78 -1.60 19.60 -12.60
C ARG A 78 -0.41 20.53 -12.78
N TRP A 79 0.63 20.41 -11.96
CA TRP A 79 1.80 21.30 -12.01
C TRP A 79 2.84 20.87 -13.04
N GLN A 80 3.12 19.57 -13.16
CA GLN A 80 4.25 19.06 -13.95
C GLN A 80 3.84 18.09 -15.05
N ARG A 81 2.54 17.79 -15.20
CA ARG A 81 2.01 16.76 -16.10
C ARG A 81 2.64 15.37 -15.87
N SER A 82 3.18 15.14 -14.67
CA SER A 82 3.76 13.86 -14.28
C SER A 82 2.69 12.90 -13.77
N PHE A 83 2.63 11.71 -14.37
CA PHE A 83 1.74 10.62 -13.95
C PHE A 83 2.36 9.71 -12.89
N ALA A 84 3.62 9.95 -12.48
CA ALA A 84 4.36 9.06 -11.60
C ALA A 84 3.59 8.76 -10.31
N LEU A 85 3.15 9.80 -9.61
CA LEU A 85 2.49 9.63 -8.31
C LEU A 85 1.07 9.08 -8.45
N ILE A 86 0.35 9.41 -9.54
CA ILE A 86 -0.94 8.79 -9.86
C ILE A 86 -0.77 7.28 -10.11
N ALA A 87 0.26 6.88 -10.85
CA ALA A 87 0.59 5.49 -11.10
C ALA A 87 0.94 4.75 -9.80
N THR A 88 1.72 5.36 -8.91
CA THR A 88 1.99 4.82 -7.57
C THR A 88 0.71 4.66 -6.76
N THR A 89 -0.19 5.65 -6.77
CA THR A 89 -1.49 5.57 -6.10
C THR A 89 -2.35 4.40 -6.60
N ILE A 90 -2.36 4.14 -7.90
CA ILE A 90 -3.07 2.98 -8.47
C ILE A 90 -2.49 1.66 -7.93
N GLY A 91 -1.15 1.57 -7.83
CA GLY A 91 -0.49 0.44 -7.18
C GLY A 91 -0.93 0.27 -5.73
N VAL A 92 -0.91 1.33 -4.93
CA VAL A 92 -1.35 1.31 -3.52
C VAL A 92 -2.82 0.92 -3.39
N ALA A 93 -3.70 1.45 -4.25
CA ALA A 93 -5.11 1.08 -4.25
C ALA A 93 -5.30 -0.41 -4.55
N SER A 94 -4.58 -0.94 -5.55
CA SER A 94 -4.61 -2.37 -5.86
C SER A 94 -4.12 -3.22 -4.68
N HIS A 95 -3.10 -2.75 -3.96
CA HIS A 95 -2.61 -3.41 -2.76
C HIS A 95 -3.72 -3.51 -1.71
N GLN A 96 -4.32 -2.39 -1.31
CA GLN A 96 -5.38 -2.37 -0.29
C GLN A 96 -6.60 -3.21 -0.68
N ILE A 97 -6.93 -3.30 -1.98
CA ILE A 97 -8.00 -4.16 -2.48
C ILE A 97 -7.67 -5.64 -2.32
N LEU A 98 -6.47 -6.05 -2.75
CA LEU A 98 -6.04 -7.45 -2.64
C LEU A 98 -5.91 -7.90 -1.19
N ASP A 99 -5.58 -6.95 -0.32
CA ASP A 99 -5.52 -7.16 1.11
C ASP A 99 -6.86 -7.10 1.82
N THR A 100 -7.94 -6.80 1.08
CA THR A 100 -9.31 -6.69 1.60
C THR A 100 -9.39 -5.77 2.81
N MET A 101 -8.73 -4.60 2.75
CA MET A 101 -8.57 -3.73 3.92
C MET A 101 -9.90 -3.33 4.60
N TRP A 102 -11.03 -3.36 3.88
CA TRP A 102 -12.37 -3.18 4.44
C TRP A 102 -12.74 -4.20 5.53
N ALA A 103 -12.13 -5.37 5.56
CA ALA A 103 -12.31 -6.37 6.62
C ALA A 103 -11.60 -6.00 7.93
N SER A 104 -10.71 -4.99 7.92
CA SER A 104 -10.02 -4.45 9.09
C SER A 104 -10.36 -2.95 9.25
N PRO A 105 -11.63 -2.61 9.54
CA PRO A 105 -12.12 -1.23 9.43
C PRO A 105 -11.39 -0.25 10.35
N VAL A 106 -11.00 -0.66 11.57
CA VAL A 106 -10.23 0.20 12.49
C VAL A 106 -8.92 0.66 11.85
N ALA A 107 -8.17 -0.25 11.22
CA ALA A 107 -6.93 0.09 10.54
C ALA A 107 -7.19 0.92 9.27
N TRP A 108 -8.20 0.54 8.48
CA TRP A 108 -8.46 1.18 7.20
C TRP A 108 -8.99 2.62 7.35
N TYR A 109 -9.83 2.87 8.36
CA TYR A 109 -10.41 4.19 8.64
C TYR A 109 -9.66 4.96 9.75
N PHE A 110 -8.53 4.46 10.24
CA PHE A 110 -7.74 5.16 11.26
C PHE A 110 -7.45 6.61 10.83
N PRO A 111 -7.61 7.62 11.73
CA PRO A 111 -7.91 7.52 13.17
C PRO A 111 -9.40 7.58 13.55
N LEU A 112 -10.32 7.51 12.58
CA LEU A 112 -11.74 7.83 12.80
C LEU A 112 -12.49 6.78 13.65
N LEU A 113 -12.08 5.51 13.57
CA LEU A 113 -12.75 4.40 14.25
C LEU A 113 -12.02 3.94 15.53
N GLY A 114 -11.11 4.76 16.05
CA GLY A 114 -10.36 4.48 17.28
C GLY A 114 -8.89 4.06 17.04
N PRO A 115 -8.17 3.69 18.11
CA PRO A 115 -6.75 3.32 18.03
C PRO A 115 -6.55 1.95 17.37
N TYR A 116 -5.35 1.71 16.84
CA TYR A 116 -4.95 0.39 16.36
C TYR A 116 -5.03 -0.66 17.48
N THR A 117 -5.42 -1.88 17.12
CA THR A 117 -5.42 -3.01 18.03
C THR A 117 -4.17 -3.86 17.86
N PRO A 118 -3.50 -4.26 18.94
CA PRO A 118 -2.34 -5.15 18.84
C PRO A 118 -2.69 -6.49 18.19
N ARG A 119 -1.74 -7.10 17.48
CA ARG A 119 -1.86 -8.46 16.94
C ARG A 119 -0.80 -9.38 17.52
N GLU A 120 -1.14 -10.65 17.63
CA GLU A 120 -0.19 -11.71 18.00
C GLU A 120 0.09 -12.64 16.82
N PHE A 121 1.36 -12.98 16.64
CA PHE A 121 1.83 -13.86 15.57
C PHE A 121 2.65 -15.01 16.15
N THR A 122 2.21 -16.24 15.91
CA THR A 122 2.89 -17.47 16.38
C THR A 122 4.07 -17.88 15.51
N ASN A 123 4.06 -17.53 14.21
CA ASN A 123 5.16 -17.73 13.27
C ASN A 123 5.56 -16.38 12.65
N TYR A 124 6.55 -15.73 13.25
CA TYR A 124 6.90 -14.35 12.94
C TYR A 124 7.33 -14.15 11.47
N PHE A 125 8.20 -15.03 10.95
CA PHE A 125 8.67 -14.92 9.57
C PHE A 125 7.59 -15.30 8.56
N GLY A 126 6.88 -16.41 8.78
CA GLY A 126 5.87 -16.89 7.84
C GLY A 126 4.61 -16.02 7.83
N ASN A 127 4.07 -15.72 9.01
CA ASN A 127 2.76 -15.10 9.13
C ASN A 127 2.83 -13.58 9.23
N ALA A 128 3.78 -13.01 9.98
CA ALA A 128 3.85 -11.55 10.16
C ALA A 128 4.55 -10.86 8.98
N ILE A 129 5.68 -11.38 8.52
CA ILE A 129 6.47 -10.73 7.46
C ILE A 129 5.96 -11.10 6.06
N LEU A 130 5.72 -12.38 5.80
CA LEU A 130 5.44 -12.87 4.45
C LEU A 130 3.94 -12.89 4.09
N ALA A 131 3.07 -13.26 5.03
CA ALA A 131 1.67 -13.57 4.72
C ALA A 131 0.66 -12.49 5.13
N GLU A 132 0.90 -11.76 6.22
CA GLU A 132 0.14 -10.55 6.53
C GLU A 132 0.19 -9.62 5.33
#